data_AF-A0A3D0JVQ0-F1
#
_entry.id   AF-A0A3D0JVQ0-F1
#
_cell.length_a   1.000
_cell.length_b   1.000
_cell.length_c   1.000
_cell.angle_alpha   90.00
_cell.angle_beta   90.00
_cell.angle_gamma   90.00
#
_symmetry.space_group_name_H-M   'P 1'
#
loop_
_entity.id
_entity.type
_entity.pdbx_description
1 polymer ?
#
loop_
_entity_poly.entity_id
_entity_poly.type
_entity_poly.pdbx_seq_one_letter_code
_entity_poly.pdbx_strand_id
1 'polypeptide(L)'
;MSDQLLAELAQAADLSIDWVDAYGKPQSVTPEAQRNLLEALGYPAQSPEQIRESLTSLVHRQHVPEDSNLLLQDQGLPLALSLYPAESPYRLTDEQGNVSEGRLDQDGRLPPQQQLGYYQLEIRDTRHALAVAPQACLSVQELCGKPRIWGLTAQLYGLRRAGDGGLGDTLAVADLARHAANHGADAIGLSPVHAQFSPNLHSNGPYWRSSRLFLNSLYAARVTPLGEERGRRAVKAEGPQGETRLPEALTATGWPWGWRAGRRQLRAHYEYTQHA
;
A
#
# COMPACT_ATOMS: atom_id res chain seq x y z
N MET A 1 -19.98 4.31 37.55
CA MET A 1 -18.84 5.26 37.49
C MET A 1 -17.72 4.77 36.57
N SER A 2 -17.29 3.50 36.62
CA SER A 2 -16.27 2.99 35.69
C SER A 2 -16.70 3.01 34.22
N ASP A 3 -17.97 2.70 33.93
CA ASP A 3 -18.43 2.50 32.56
C ASP A 3 -18.62 3.82 31.81
N GLN A 4 -18.96 4.89 32.53
CA GLN A 4 -19.00 6.24 31.97
C GLN A 4 -17.58 6.75 31.67
N LEU A 5 -16.63 6.56 32.60
CA LEU A 5 -15.22 6.91 32.39
C LEU A 5 -14.61 6.13 31.21
N LEU A 6 -15.00 4.86 31.04
CA LEU A 6 -14.56 4.05 29.91
C LEU A 6 -15.12 4.58 28.58
N ALA A 7 -16.40 4.95 28.55
CA ALA A 7 -17.01 5.55 27.36
C ALA A 7 -16.37 6.90 27.00
N GLU A 8 -16.06 7.74 28.00
CA GLU A 8 -15.33 8.99 27.82
C GLU A 8 -13.95 8.75 27.21
N LEU A 9 -13.20 7.76 27.70
CA LEU A 9 -11.90 7.40 27.14
C LEU A 9 -12.01 6.84 25.72
N ALA A 10 -13.00 5.97 25.45
CA ALA A 10 -13.24 5.44 24.12
C ALA A 10 -13.53 6.57 23.11
N GLN A 11 -14.37 7.53 23.48
CA GLN A 11 -14.66 8.71 22.67
C GLN A 11 -13.42 9.59 22.48
N ALA A 12 -12.66 9.86 23.53
CA ALA A 12 -11.45 10.67 23.45
C ALA A 12 -10.35 10.03 22.60
N ALA A 13 -10.31 8.70 22.53
CA ALA A 13 -9.41 7.92 21.68
C ALA A 13 -9.94 7.71 20.25
N ASP A 14 -11.09 8.31 19.90
CA ASP A 14 -11.78 8.15 18.61
C ASP A 14 -12.12 6.69 18.26
N LEU A 15 -12.43 5.89 19.29
CA LEU A 15 -12.86 4.50 19.15
C LEU A 15 -14.38 4.44 18.93
N SER A 16 -14.80 4.05 17.72
CA SER A 16 -16.21 3.78 17.44
C SER A 16 -16.67 2.51 18.15
N ILE A 17 -17.46 2.67 19.22
CA ILE A 17 -17.98 1.56 20.02
C ILE A 17 -19.35 1.06 19.57
N ASP A 18 -20.05 1.83 18.74
CA ASP A 18 -21.35 1.45 18.18
C ASP A 18 -21.26 1.41 16.65
N TRP A 19 -21.91 0.42 16.04
CA TRP A 19 -22.01 0.32 14.58
C TRP A 19 -23.28 -0.43 14.17
N VAL A 20 -23.60 -0.36 12.88
CA VAL A 20 -24.66 -1.18 12.27
C VAL A 20 -23.99 -2.30 11.47
N ASP A 21 -24.32 -3.55 11.76
CA ASP A 21 -23.73 -4.70 11.07
C ASP A 21 -24.27 -4.88 9.64
N ALA A 22 -23.71 -5.84 8.91
CA ALA A 22 -24.10 -6.15 7.53
C ALA A 22 -25.56 -6.59 7.37
N TYR A 23 -26.26 -6.91 8.46
CA TYR A 23 -27.66 -7.29 8.48
C TYR A 23 -28.56 -6.15 8.99
N GLY A 24 -28.02 -4.94 9.14
CA GLY A 24 -28.76 -3.77 9.59
C GLY A 24 -29.03 -3.74 11.08
N LYS A 25 -28.37 -4.60 11.88
CA LYS A 25 -28.60 -4.63 13.33
C LYS A 25 -27.61 -3.71 14.04
N PRO A 26 -28.09 -2.88 14.98
CA PRO A 26 -27.19 -2.14 15.88
C PRO A 26 -26.36 -3.12 16.70
N GLN A 27 -25.07 -2.83 16.80
CA GLN A 27 -24.09 -3.56 17.59
C GLN A 27 -23.32 -2.57 18.47
N SER A 28 -22.90 -3.03 19.63
CA SER A 28 -22.08 -2.25 20.55
C SER A 28 -20.95 -3.10 21.11
N VAL A 29 -19.76 -2.52 21.25
CA VAL A 29 -18.57 -3.20 21.78
C VAL A 29 -18.76 -3.41 23.28
N THR A 30 -18.53 -4.63 23.76
CA THR A 30 -18.62 -4.92 25.20
C THR A 30 -17.58 -4.13 26.00
N PRO A 31 -17.85 -3.75 27.27
CA PRO A 31 -16.89 -3.01 28.09
C PRO A 31 -15.53 -3.72 28.24
N GLU A 32 -15.50 -5.06 28.25
CA GLU A 32 -14.26 -5.82 28.29
C GLU A 32 -13.44 -5.65 27.01
N ALA A 33 -14.09 -5.76 25.84
CA ALA A 33 -13.43 -5.56 24.56
C ALA A 33 -12.96 -4.11 24.39
N GLN A 34 -13.72 -3.12 24.87
CA GLN A 34 -13.30 -1.71 24.87
C GLN A 34 -11.98 -1.52 25.64
N ARG A 35 -11.85 -2.10 26.85
CA ARG A 35 -10.61 -2.01 27.65
C ARG A 35 -9.41 -2.62 26.93
N ASN A 36 -9.60 -3.81 26.36
CA ASN A 36 -8.53 -4.51 25.64
C ASN A 36 -8.11 -3.77 24.35
N LEU A 37 -9.05 -3.17 23.63
CA LEU A 37 -8.77 -2.37 22.44
C LEU A 37 -8.02 -1.09 22.81
N LEU A 38 -8.46 -0.38 23.84
CA LEU A 38 -7.77 0.82 24.34
C LEU A 38 -6.34 0.51 24.78
N GLU A 39 -6.14 -0.60 25.49
CA GLU A 39 -4.80 -1.03 25.91
C GLU A 39 -3.91 -1.38 24.71
N ALA A 40 -4.45 -2.07 23.69
CA ALA A 40 -3.73 -2.35 22.45
C ALA A 40 -3.38 -1.07 21.65
N LEU A 41 -4.17 0.00 21.78
CA LEU A 41 -3.88 1.33 21.23
C LEU A 41 -2.88 2.12 22.10
N GLY A 42 -2.44 1.57 23.23
CA GLY A 42 -1.49 2.20 24.14
C GLY A 42 -2.12 3.06 25.24
N TYR A 43 -3.42 2.89 25.50
CA TYR A 43 -4.17 3.58 26.55
C TYR A 43 -4.66 2.58 27.62
N PRO A 44 -3.88 2.36 28.69
CA PRO A 44 -4.30 1.49 29.79
C PRO A 44 -5.69 1.85 30.32
N ALA A 45 -6.57 0.84 30.43
CA ALA A 45 -7.98 1.05 30.77
C ALA A 45 -8.56 -0.03 31.72
N GLN A 46 -7.70 -0.81 32.39
CA GLN A 46 -8.11 -1.92 33.27
C GLN A 46 -8.56 -1.46 34.66
N SER A 47 -8.24 -0.23 35.08
CA SER A 47 -8.75 0.38 36.32
C SER A 47 -9.21 1.83 36.11
N PRO A 48 -10.06 2.38 37.00
CA PRO A 48 -10.46 3.79 36.93
C PRO A 48 -9.29 4.78 36.98
N GLU A 49 -8.20 4.44 37.68
CA GLU A 49 -6.98 5.25 37.78
C GLU A 49 -6.27 5.28 36.43
N GLN A 50 -6.08 4.11 35.81
CA GLN A 50 -5.50 4.00 34.47
C GLN A 50 -6.31 4.77 33.43
N ILE A 51 -7.64 4.70 33.50
CA ILE A 51 -8.52 5.44 32.58
C ILE A 51 -8.29 6.95 32.72
N ARG A 52 -8.19 7.49 33.95
CA ARG A 52 -7.94 8.91 34.19
C ARG A 52 -6.56 9.36 33.71
N GLU A 53 -5.53 8.53 33.92
CA GLU A 53 -4.18 8.79 33.41
C GLU A 53 -4.16 8.81 31.88
N SER A 54 -4.81 7.84 31.23
CA SER A 54 -4.95 7.77 29.78
C SER A 54 -5.70 8.98 29.20
N LEU A 55 -6.80 9.40 29.84
CA LEU A 55 -7.52 10.62 29.47
C LEU A 55 -6.64 11.87 29.55
N THR A 56 -5.87 11.99 30.64
CA THR A 56 -4.94 13.12 30.83
C THR A 56 -3.86 13.13 29.74
N SER A 57 -3.32 11.96 29.40
CA SER A 57 -2.35 11.79 28.31
C SER A 57 -2.92 12.18 26.94
N LEU A 58 -4.16 11.79 26.63
CA LEU A 58 -4.85 12.15 25.40
C LEU A 58 -5.08 13.66 25.28
N VAL A 59 -5.55 14.30 26.36
CA VAL A 59 -5.73 15.76 26.39
C VAL A 59 -4.39 16.46 26.17
N HIS A 60 -3.30 16.01 26.80
CA HIS A 60 -1.98 16.59 26.55
C HIS A 60 -1.53 16.43 25.09
N ARG A 61 -1.76 15.28 24.45
CA ARG A 61 -1.44 15.09 23.02
C ARG A 61 -2.28 15.95 22.08
N GLN A 62 -3.57 16.14 22.37
CA GLN A 62 -4.43 17.01 21.56
C GLN A 62 -4.02 18.48 21.65
N HIS A 63 -3.40 18.90 22.76
CA HIS A 63 -2.89 20.26 22.97
C HIS A 63 -1.43 20.45 22.54
N VAL A 64 -0.72 19.38 22.13
CA VAL A 64 0.63 19.46 21.54
C VAL A 64 0.56 19.09 20.07
N PRO A 65 0.18 20.04 19.20
CA PRO A 65 0.16 19.81 17.77
C PRO A 65 1.50 20.01 17.08
N GLU A 66 2.57 20.21 17.86
CA GLU A 66 3.96 20.27 17.37
C GLU A 66 4.41 18.95 16.70
N ASP A 67 3.74 17.83 17.01
CA ASP A 67 4.16 16.49 16.57
C ASP A 67 3.45 15.98 15.29
N SER A 68 2.53 16.73 14.68
CA SER A 68 1.97 16.28 13.39
C SER A 68 3.03 16.43 12.30
N ASN A 69 3.80 15.37 12.08
CA ASN A 69 4.86 15.32 11.09
C ASN A 69 4.34 15.49 9.66
N LEU A 70 3.04 15.27 9.42
CA LEU A 70 2.41 15.40 8.09
C LEU A 70 1.19 16.32 8.14
N LEU A 71 1.18 17.30 7.25
CA LEU A 71 0.08 18.19 6.94
C LEU A 71 -0.43 17.87 5.54
N LEU A 72 -1.74 17.99 5.35
CA LEU A 72 -2.39 17.74 4.06
C LEU A 72 -3.05 19.03 3.59
N GLN A 73 -2.79 19.43 2.35
CA GLN A 73 -3.44 20.56 1.72
C GLN A 73 -4.07 20.11 0.40
N ASP A 74 -5.34 20.46 0.20
CA ASP A 74 -5.97 20.32 -1.10
C ASP A 74 -5.42 21.38 -2.06
N GLN A 75 -5.06 20.95 -3.27
CA GLN A 75 -4.51 21.81 -4.31
C GLN A 75 -5.40 23.04 -4.53
N GLY A 76 -4.77 24.22 -4.56
CA GLY A 76 -5.46 25.48 -4.80
C GLY A 76 -6.31 25.98 -3.63
N LEU A 77 -6.37 25.27 -2.50
CA LEU A 77 -7.08 25.70 -1.29
C LEU A 77 -6.11 26.09 -0.17
N PRO A 78 -6.41 27.12 0.64
CA PRO A 78 -5.58 27.47 1.78
C PRO A 78 -5.68 26.41 2.88
N LEU A 79 -4.58 26.19 3.61
CA LEU A 79 -4.54 25.27 4.75
C LEU A 79 -4.52 26.06 6.06
N ALA A 80 -5.50 25.82 6.95
CA ALA A 80 -5.53 26.45 8.25
C ALA A 80 -4.42 25.89 9.16
N LEU A 81 -3.54 26.78 9.63
CA LEU A 81 -2.46 26.46 10.55
C LEU A 81 -2.69 27.18 11.89
N SER A 82 -3.84 26.93 12.51
CA SER A 82 -4.41 27.66 13.68
C SER A 82 -3.52 27.77 14.92
N LEU A 83 -2.38 27.08 14.91
CA LEU A 83 -1.39 26.97 15.98
C LEU A 83 -0.30 28.03 15.83
N TYR A 84 -0.19 28.58 14.63
CA TYR A 84 0.74 29.62 14.29
C TYR A 84 -0.06 30.93 14.15
N PRO A 85 0.37 32.02 14.80
CA PRO A 85 -0.18 33.34 14.61
C PRO A 85 -0.17 33.77 13.14
N ALA A 86 -1.16 34.58 12.78
CA ALA A 86 -1.24 35.25 11.50
C ALA A 86 0.08 35.94 11.12
N GLU A 87 0.34 36.03 9.81
CA GLU A 87 1.56 36.64 9.27
C GLU A 87 2.88 35.95 9.67
N SER A 88 2.84 34.77 10.30
CA SER A 88 4.06 34.02 10.64
C SER A 88 4.86 33.69 9.37
N PRO A 89 6.18 33.98 9.33
CA PRO A 89 7.01 33.63 8.19
C PRO A 89 7.20 32.12 8.10
N TYR A 90 7.22 31.60 6.89
CA TYR A 90 7.48 30.20 6.60
C TYR A 90 8.42 30.03 5.41
N ARG A 91 9.06 28.87 5.34
CA ARG A 91 9.84 28.37 4.21
C ARG A 91 9.27 27.04 3.76
N LEU A 92 9.09 26.87 2.46
CA LEU A 92 8.68 25.63 1.81
C LEU A 92 9.82 25.14 0.92
N THR A 93 10.20 23.88 1.07
CA THR A 93 11.15 23.20 0.16
C THR A 93 10.42 22.09 -0.56
N ASP A 94 10.38 22.10 -1.89
CA ASP A 94 9.73 21.05 -2.68
C ASP A 94 10.62 19.79 -2.83
N GLU A 95 10.11 18.75 -3.49
CA GLU A 95 10.84 17.49 -3.72
C GLU A 95 12.11 17.65 -4.56
N GLN A 96 12.21 18.73 -5.34
CA GLN A 96 13.35 19.03 -6.19
C GLN A 96 14.39 19.88 -5.45
N GLY A 97 14.10 20.28 -4.21
CA GLY A 97 14.93 21.14 -3.39
C GLY A 97 14.77 22.63 -3.70
N ASN A 98 13.78 23.02 -4.50
CA ASN A 98 13.48 24.43 -4.72
C ASN A 98 12.84 25.00 -3.47
N VAL A 99 13.26 26.21 -3.11
CA VAL A 99 12.84 26.86 -1.89
C VAL A 99 11.98 28.07 -2.21
N SER A 100 10.82 28.15 -1.56
CA SER A 100 9.96 29.33 -1.56
C SER A 100 9.73 29.81 -0.14
N GLU A 101 9.55 31.10 0.02
CA GLU A 101 9.33 31.74 1.32
C GLU A 101 8.05 32.56 1.25
N GLY A 102 7.36 32.67 2.38
CA GLY A 102 6.12 33.43 2.47
C GLY A 102 5.73 33.72 3.90
N ARG A 103 4.51 34.23 4.05
CA ARG A 103 3.86 34.48 5.33
C ARG A 103 2.47 33.88 5.32
N LEU A 104 2.03 33.39 6.47
CA LEU A 104 0.63 33.02 6.65
C LEU A 104 -0.24 34.26 6.43
N ASP A 105 -1.47 34.05 6.00
CA ASP A 105 -2.43 35.15 5.86
C ASP A 105 -2.91 35.70 7.22
N GLN A 106 -3.79 36.69 7.17
CA GLN A 106 -4.37 37.36 8.32
C GLN A 106 -5.19 36.42 9.23
N ASP A 107 -5.63 35.27 8.69
CA ASP A 107 -6.39 34.24 9.40
C ASP A 107 -5.49 33.08 9.87
N GLY A 108 -4.16 33.19 9.70
CA GLY A 108 -3.21 32.13 10.07
C GLY A 108 -3.26 30.92 9.14
N ARG A 109 -3.56 31.13 7.85
CA ARG A 109 -3.60 30.06 6.84
C ARG A 109 -2.38 30.10 5.94
N LEU A 110 -1.90 28.92 5.58
CA LEU A 110 -0.90 28.75 4.54
C LEU A 110 -1.55 29.02 3.17
N PRO A 111 -0.97 29.92 2.35
CA PRO A 111 -1.48 30.18 1.01
C PRO A 111 -1.60 28.92 0.14
N PRO A 112 -2.55 28.89 -0.80
CA PRO A 112 -2.81 27.72 -1.64
C PRO A 112 -1.62 27.38 -2.53
N GLN A 113 -1.10 26.16 -2.38
CA GLN A 113 -0.08 25.63 -3.28
C GLN A 113 -0.72 25.12 -4.58
N GLN A 114 -0.15 25.52 -5.72
CA GLN A 114 -0.65 25.14 -7.05
C GLN A 114 -0.03 23.84 -7.55
N GLN A 115 1.20 23.54 -7.14
CA GLN A 115 1.91 22.34 -7.56
C GLN A 115 1.63 21.20 -6.59
N LEU A 116 1.21 20.06 -7.14
CA LEU A 116 1.05 18.81 -6.38
C LEU A 116 2.42 18.28 -5.96
N GLY A 117 2.47 17.59 -4.84
CA GLY A 117 3.68 16.91 -4.37
C GLY A 117 3.90 17.02 -2.88
N TYR A 118 5.08 16.59 -2.45
CA TYR A 118 5.51 16.67 -1.07
C TYR A 118 6.46 17.85 -0.87
N TYR A 119 6.27 18.56 0.24
CA TYR A 119 7.06 19.70 0.62
C TYR A 119 7.54 19.52 2.05
N GLN A 120 8.65 20.18 2.36
CA GLN A 120 9.05 20.46 3.71
C GLN A 120 8.61 21.88 4.08
N LEU A 121 7.68 22.01 5.01
CA LEU A 121 7.29 23.27 5.63
C LEU A 121 8.13 23.50 6.88
N GLU A 122 8.81 24.63 6.92
CA GLU A 122 9.49 25.16 8.10
C GLU A 122 8.78 26.45 8.50
N ILE A 123 8.31 26.51 9.75
CA ILE A 123 7.59 27.67 10.28
C ILE A 123 8.00 27.87 11.74
N ARG A 124 8.54 29.04 12.07
CA ARG A 124 9.21 29.27 13.37
C ARG A 124 10.30 28.21 13.62
N ASP A 125 10.23 27.49 14.73
CA ASP A 125 11.19 26.47 15.14
C ASP A 125 10.69 25.05 14.86
N THR A 126 9.60 24.89 14.10
CA THR A 126 9.01 23.59 13.77
C THR A 126 9.16 23.24 12.29
N ARG A 127 9.09 21.94 12.02
CA ARG A 127 9.27 21.38 10.68
C ARG A 127 8.23 20.29 10.43
N HIS A 128 7.45 20.44 9.37
CA HIS A 128 6.38 19.53 8.96
C HIS A 128 6.57 19.06 7.53
N ALA A 129 6.30 17.79 7.23
CA ALA A 129 6.03 17.38 5.87
C ALA A 129 4.65 17.91 5.47
N LEU A 130 4.52 18.44 4.26
CA LEU A 130 3.27 18.92 3.69
C LEU A 130 3.02 18.16 2.39
N ALA A 131 1.89 17.45 2.28
CA ALA A 131 1.46 16.86 1.02
C ALA A 131 0.36 17.73 0.41
N VAL A 132 0.62 18.23 -0.80
CA VAL A 132 -0.37 18.94 -1.61
C VAL A 132 -1.02 17.93 -2.55
N ALA A 133 -2.27 17.59 -2.27
CA ALA A 133 -3.01 16.55 -2.96
C ALA A 133 -4.06 17.15 -3.92
N PRO A 134 -4.35 16.49 -5.06
CA PRO A 134 -5.46 16.91 -5.91
C PRO A 134 -6.79 16.65 -5.20
N GLN A 135 -7.80 17.47 -5.48
CA GLN A 135 -9.14 17.32 -4.89
C GLN A 135 -9.84 16.00 -5.26
N ALA A 136 -9.43 15.40 -6.38
CA ALA A 136 -9.94 14.12 -6.85
C ALA A 136 -8.84 13.34 -7.60
N CYS A 137 -8.99 12.02 -7.61
CA CYS A 137 -8.22 11.16 -8.51
C CYS A 137 -8.65 11.40 -9.98
N LEU A 138 -7.76 11.07 -10.92
CA LEU A 138 -8.09 11.11 -12.34
C LEU A 138 -9.26 10.18 -12.68
N SER A 139 -10.20 10.70 -13.44
CA SER A 139 -11.33 9.95 -13.99
C SER A 139 -10.92 9.06 -15.15
N VAL A 140 -11.78 8.10 -15.49
CA VAL A 140 -11.62 7.24 -16.69
C VAL A 140 -11.51 8.08 -17.97
N GLN A 141 -12.29 9.16 -18.08
CA GLN A 141 -12.26 10.06 -19.23
C GLN A 141 -10.90 10.76 -19.37
N GLU A 142 -10.32 11.21 -18.26
CA GLU A 142 -9.01 11.88 -18.24
C GLU A 142 -7.87 10.89 -18.56
N LEU A 143 -7.95 9.67 -18.03
CA LEU A 143 -6.92 8.63 -18.25
C LEU A 143 -6.98 8.02 -19.65
N CYS A 144 -8.18 7.78 -20.19
CA CYS A 144 -8.37 6.98 -21.40
C CYS A 144 -8.93 7.77 -22.59
N GLY A 145 -9.28 9.04 -22.41
CA GLY A 145 -9.89 9.88 -23.46
C GLY A 145 -11.34 9.51 -23.81
N LYS A 146 -11.98 8.61 -23.06
CA LYS A 146 -13.36 8.15 -23.29
C LYS A 146 -14.14 7.94 -21.99
N PRO A 147 -15.47 8.13 -22.00
CA PRO A 147 -16.25 8.19 -20.76
C PRO A 147 -16.53 6.80 -20.19
N ARG A 148 -16.36 5.74 -21.01
CA ARG A 148 -16.56 4.35 -20.64
C ARG A 148 -15.48 3.50 -21.29
N ILE A 149 -14.91 2.62 -20.51
CA ILE A 149 -13.94 1.61 -20.93
C ILE A 149 -14.42 0.23 -20.54
N TRP A 150 -13.81 -0.79 -21.11
CA TRP A 150 -13.96 -2.16 -20.62
C TRP A 150 -12.59 -2.82 -20.51
N GLY A 151 -12.50 -3.85 -19.69
CA GLY A 151 -11.27 -4.57 -19.45
C GLY A 151 -11.52 -5.98 -18.95
N LEU A 152 -10.45 -6.75 -18.81
CA LEU A 152 -10.50 -8.10 -18.23
C LEU A 152 -9.89 -8.09 -16.84
N THR A 153 -10.40 -8.96 -15.97
CA THR A 153 -9.73 -9.27 -14.71
C THR A 153 -9.16 -10.68 -14.76
N ALA A 154 -7.94 -10.84 -14.29
CA ALA A 154 -7.24 -12.11 -14.29
C ALA A 154 -6.59 -12.40 -12.93
N GLN A 155 -6.72 -13.64 -12.50
CA GLN A 155 -5.88 -14.19 -11.45
C GLN A 155 -4.54 -14.57 -12.08
N LEU A 156 -3.47 -13.81 -11.78
CA LEU A 156 -2.18 -13.95 -12.48
C LEU A 156 -1.67 -15.40 -12.39
N TYR A 157 -1.74 -16.01 -11.20
CA TYR A 157 -1.37 -17.41 -10.97
C TYR A 157 -2.23 -18.45 -11.73
N GLY A 158 -3.36 -18.03 -12.30
CA GLY A 158 -4.24 -18.85 -13.12
C GLY A 158 -3.90 -18.78 -14.62
N LEU A 159 -3.12 -17.80 -15.06
CA LEU A 159 -2.67 -17.72 -16.45
C LEU A 159 -1.70 -18.86 -16.77
N ARG A 160 -1.67 -19.25 -18.04
CA ARG A 160 -0.83 -20.34 -18.55
C ARG A 160 -0.19 -19.95 -19.87
N ARG A 161 1.10 -20.24 -20.01
CA ARG A 161 1.82 -20.22 -21.28
C ARG A 161 2.93 -21.27 -21.28
N ALA A 162 3.41 -21.66 -22.46
CA ALA A 162 4.54 -22.59 -22.54
C ALA A 162 5.78 -22.02 -21.83
N GLY A 163 6.36 -22.79 -20.91
CA GLY A 163 7.59 -22.41 -20.20
C GLY A 163 7.43 -21.43 -19.03
N ASP A 164 6.22 -21.18 -18.53
CA ASP A 164 5.99 -20.45 -17.27
C ASP A 164 6.17 -21.32 -16.02
N GLY A 165 6.27 -22.64 -16.21
CA GLY A 165 6.29 -23.60 -15.11
C GLY A 165 4.96 -23.61 -14.35
N GLY A 166 3.84 -23.54 -15.08
CA GLY A 166 2.43 -23.71 -14.67
C GLY A 166 1.96 -22.81 -13.52
N LEU A 167 2.72 -21.75 -13.29
CA LEU A 167 2.33 -20.57 -12.55
C LEU A 167 2.44 -19.42 -13.56
N GLY A 168 1.33 -18.74 -13.85
CA GLY A 168 1.37 -17.61 -14.76
C GLY A 168 2.42 -16.58 -14.32
N ASP A 169 2.99 -15.87 -15.28
CA ASP A 169 4.05 -14.90 -15.05
C ASP A 169 3.79 -13.59 -15.80
N THR A 170 4.72 -12.65 -15.69
CA THR A 170 4.64 -11.33 -16.34
C THR A 170 4.54 -11.40 -17.87
N LEU A 171 5.09 -12.44 -18.52
CA LEU A 171 4.90 -12.65 -19.96
C LEU A 171 3.49 -13.14 -20.28
N ALA A 172 2.92 -14.03 -19.45
CA ALA A 172 1.53 -14.46 -19.61
C ALA A 172 0.55 -13.28 -19.48
N VAL A 173 0.83 -12.33 -18.58
CA VAL A 173 0.09 -11.07 -18.46
C VAL A 173 0.24 -10.22 -19.72
N ALA A 174 1.45 -10.09 -20.27
CA ALA A 174 1.69 -9.35 -21.50
C ALA A 174 0.95 -9.97 -22.71
N ASP A 175 0.92 -11.30 -22.81
CA ASP A 175 0.20 -12.03 -23.84
C ASP A 175 -1.32 -11.80 -23.75
N LEU A 176 -1.87 -11.85 -22.54
CA LEU A 176 -3.27 -11.54 -22.28
C LEU A 176 -3.59 -10.09 -22.64
N ALA A 177 -2.77 -9.14 -22.21
CA ALA A 177 -2.97 -7.71 -22.48
C ALA A 177 -2.97 -7.42 -23.99
N ARG A 178 -2.03 -8.01 -24.75
CA ARG A 178 -2.00 -7.88 -26.21
C ARG A 178 -3.24 -8.45 -26.88
N HIS A 179 -3.68 -9.65 -26.48
CA HIS A 179 -4.91 -10.23 -27.03
C HIS A 179 -6.15 -9.42 -26.70
N ALA A 180 -6.27 -8.93 -25.46
CA ALA A 180 -7.39 -8.11 -25.03
C ALA A 180 -7.43 -6.76 -25.77
N ALA A 181 -6.28 -6.10 -25.93
CA ALA A 181 -6.16 -4.86 -26.67
C ALA A 181 -6.56 -5.02 -28.14
N ASN A 182 -6.23 -6.15 -28.79
CA ASN A 182 -6.68 -6.46 -30.15
C ASN A 182 -8.21 -6.58 -30.28
N HIS A 183 -8.92 -6.80 -29.16
CA HIS A 183 -10.39 -6.80 -29.11
C HIS A 183 -10.96 -5.47 -28.59
N GLY A 184 -10.11 -4.46 -28.35
CA GLY A 184 -10.50 -3.13 -27.90
C GLY A 184 -10.59 -2.95 -26.39
N ALA A 185 -10.00 -3.84 -25.58
CA ALA A 185 -9.90 -3.68 -24.14
C ALA A 185 -8.92 -2.56 -23.77
N ASP A 186 -9.23 -1.82 -22.71
CA ASP A 186 -8.43 -0.68 -22.23
C ASP A 186 -7.62 -1.01 -20.97
N ALA A 187 -8.04 -2.05 -20.25
CA ALA A 187 -7.47 -2.36 -18.94
C ALA A 187 -7.39 -3.87 -18.70
N ILE A 188 -6.37 -4.26 -17.94
CA ILE A 188 -6.27 -5.58 -17.31
C ILE A 188 -6.15 -5.36 -15.81
N GLY A 189 -7.13 -5.84 -15.04
CA GLY A 189 -7.08 -5.91 -13.59
C GLY A 189 -6.44 -7.23 -13.14
N LEU A 190 -5.49 -7.16 -12.20
CA LEU A 190 -4.80 -8.35 -11.70
C LEU A 190 -5.09 -8.57 -10.22
N SER A 191 -5.09 -9.84 -9.82
CA SER A 191 -4.95 -10.22 -8.41
C SER A 191 -3.67 -9.62 -7.79
N PRO A 192 -3.63 -9.32 -6.48
CA PRO A 192 -2.46 -8.70 -5.86
C PRO A 192 -1.15 -9.48 -6.08
N VAL A 193 -0.14 -8.78 -6.61
CA VAL A 193 1.18 -9.31 -6.97
C VAL A 193 2.24 -9.06 -5.90
N HIS A 194 1.81 -8.70 -4.68
CA HIS A 194 2.66 -8.42 -3.54
C HIS A 194 3.54 -9.61 -3.12
N ALA A 195 4.69 -9.31 -2.52
CA ALA A 195 5.62 -10.29 -1.98
C ALA A 195 4.94 -11.20 -0.94
N GLN A 196 5.20 -12.51 -1.08
CA GLN A 196 4.68 -13.55 -0.19
C GLN A 196 5.75 -14.00 0.82
N PHE A 197 5.32 -14.78 1.81
CA PHE A 197 6.23 -15.40 2.77
C PHE A 197 7.05 -16.50 2.10
N SER A 198 8.36 -16.26 1.97
CA SER A 198 9.23 -17.01 1.07
C SER A 198 9.28 -18.54 1.29
N PRO A 199 9.11 -19.13 2.49
CA PRO A 199 9.12 -20.59 2.63
C PRO A 199 7.73 -21.24 2.83
N ASN A 200 6.65 -20.48 3.00
CA ASN A 200 5.33 -21.08 3.29
C ASN A 200 4.56 -21.39 2.00
N LEU A 201 4.80 -22.59 1.47
CA LEU A 201 4.21 -23.09 0.22
C LEU A 201 2.73 -23.52 0.33
N HIS A 202 2.14 -23.43 1.51
CA HIS A 202 0.76 -23.82 1.78
C HIS A 202 -0.16 -22.60 1.95
N SER A 203 0.39 -21.43 2.30
CA SER A 203 -0.34 -20.17 2.41
C SER A 203 -0.23 -19.34 1.13
N ASN A 204 -0.97 -19.75 0.10
CA ASN A 204 -0.85 -19.22 -1.26
C ASN A 204 -1.90 -18.14 -1.63
N GLY A 205 -2.74 -17.73 -0.67
CA GLY A 205 -3.86 -16.83 -0.95
C GLY A 205 -3.39 -15.42 -1.29
N PRO A 206 -3.94 -14.75 -2.33
CA PRO A 206 -3.36 -13.51 -2.84
C PRO A 206 -3.42 -12.28 -1.91
N TYR A 207 -4.13 -12.42 -0.80
CA TYR A 207 -4.36 -11.37 0.19
C TYR A 207 -3.59 -11.60 1.51
N TRP A 208 -2.87 -12.73 1.63
CA TRP A 208 -1.96 -13.00 2.74
C TRP A 208 -0.52 -12.74 2.29
N ARG A 209 0.11 -11.68 2.82
CA ARG A 209 1.33 -11.10 2.24
C ARG A 209 2.34 -10.69 3.30
N SER A 210 3.63 -10.81 2.95
CA SER A 210 4.72 -10.35 3.80
C SER A 210 4.96 -8.85 3.64
N SER A 211 4.77 -8.30 2.43
CA SER A 211 4.89 -6.87 2.17
C SER A 211 3.99 -6.44 1.03
N ARG A 212 3.34 -5.28 1.18
CA ARG A 212 2.60 -4.60 0.10
C ARG A 212 3.49 -3.72 -0.79
N LEU A 213 4.74 -3.47 -0.38
CA LEU A 213 5.69 -2.61 -1.10
C LEU A 213 6.49 -3.38 -2.17
N PHE A 214 6.80 -4.65 -1.91
CA PHE A 214 7.60 -5.47 -2.82
C PHE A 214 6.74 -6.42 -3.66
N LEU A 215 7.26 -6.82 -4.83
CA LEU A 215 6.60 -7.75 -5.75
C LEU A 215 6.96 -9.22 -5.45
N ASN A 216 6.07 -10.13 -5.81
CA ASN A 216 6.34 -11.57 -5.76
C ASN A 216 7.25 -11.99 -6.90
N SER A 217 8.49 -12.35 -6.58
CA SER A 217 9.49 -12.79 -7.54
C SER A 217 9.12 -14.04 -8.33
N LEU A 218 8.14 -14.84 -7.85
CA LEU A 218 7.64 -16.01 -8.59
C LEU A 218 6.94 -15.65 -9.91
N TYR A 219 6.42 -14.43 -10.04
CA TYR A 219 5.77 -13.95 -11.26
C TYR A 219 6.76 -13.33 -12.25
N ALA A 220 8.04 -13.25 -11.90
CA ALA A 220 9.06 -12.83 -12.85
C ALA A 220 9.14 -13.83 -14.00
N ALA A 221 9.03 -13.34 -15.23
CA ALA A 221 9.16 -14.18 -16.39
C ALA A 221 10.57 -14.76 -16.47
N ARG A 222 10.62 -16.07 -16.69
CA ARG A 222 11.82 -16.89 -16.59
C ARG A 222 12.85 -16.67 -17.70
N VAL A 223 12.48 -15.93 -18.75
CA VAL A 223 13.25 -15.84 -20.00
C VAL A 223 13.82 -14.44 -20.24
N THR A 224 13.38 -13.44 -19.48
CA THR A 224 13.52 -12.03 -19.87
C THR A 224 14.75 -11.28 -19.36
N PRO A 225 15.44 -11.60 -18.24
CA PRO A 225 16.59 -10.77 -17.84
C PRO A 225 17.85 -10.97 -18.70
N LEU A 226 18.03 -12.14 -19.32
CA LEU A 226 19.29 -12.51 -20.01
C LEU A 226 19.11 -12.76 -21.53
N GLY A 227 17.89 -12.64 -22.06
CA GLY A 227 17.54 -13.05 -23.41
C GLY A 227 17.31 -14.57 -23.53
N GLU A 228 16.50 -14.98 -24.50
CA GLU A 228 16.03 -16.37 -24.61
C GLU A 228 17.16 -17.40 -24.68
N GLU A 229 18.24 -17.09 -25.39
CA GLU A 229 19.38 -18.00 -25.52
C GLU A 229 20.12 -18.23 -24.20
N ARG A 230 20.42 -17.15 -23.45
CA ARG A 230 21.14 -17.26 -22.19
C ARG A 230 20.25 -17.88 -21.11
N GLY A 231 18.95 -17.56 -21.16
CA GLY A 231 17.92 -18.21 -20.36
C GLY A 231 17.93 -19.73 -20.53
N ARG A 232 17.88 -20.19 -21.79
CA ARG A 232 17.94 -21.61 -22.15
C ARG A 232 19.26 -22.26 -21.79
N ARG A 233 20.40 -21.57 -21.93
CA ARG A 233 21.73 -22.09 -21.57
C ARG A 233 21.88 -22.30 -20.06
N ALA A 234 21.40 -21.35 -19.24
CA ALA A 234 21.41 -21.49 -17.79
C ALA A 234 20.56 -22.66 -17.31
N VAL A 235 19.36 -22.85 -17.88
CA VAL A 235 18.48 -24.00 -17.57
C VAL A 235 19.08 -25.32 -18.05
N LYS A 236 19.71 -25.34 -19.23
CA LYS A 236 20.38 -26.53 -19.78
C LYS A 236 21.61 -26.95 -18.98
N ALA A 237 22.33 -26.00 -18.36
CA ALA A 237 23.47 -26.28 -17.49
C ALA A 237 23.09 -27.01 -16.20
N GLU A 238 21.81 -26.93 -15.75
CA GLU A 238 21.30 -27.68 -14.60
C GLU A 238 20.88 -29.14 -14.92
N GLY A 239 20.95 -29.58 -16.19
CA GLY A 239 20.61 -30.94 -16.61
C GLY A 239 19.10 -31.24 -16.68
N PRO A 240 18.67 -32.52 -16.77
CA PRO A 240 17.25 -32.91 -16.92
C PRO A 240 16.34 -32.55 -15.74
N GLN A 241 16.91 -32.03 -14.64
CA GLN A 241 16.15 -31.44 -13.53
C GLN A 241 15.76 -29.97 -13.79
N GLY A 242 16.37 -29.30 -14.77
CA GLY A 242 16.08 -27.93 -15.21
C GLY A 242 14.88 -27.86 -16.16
N GLU A 243 14.58 -28.94 -16.90
CA GLU A 243 13.34 -29.07 -17.68
C GLU A 243 12.16 -29.34 -16.76
N THR A 244 11.74 -28.29 -16.07
CA THR A 244 10.53 -28.30 -15.28
C THR A 244 9.34 -28.15 -16.25
N ARG A 245 8.93 -29.26 -16.86
CA ARG A 245 7.55 -29.42 -17.35
C ARG A 245 6.70 -29.76 -16.14
N LEU A 246 5.80 -28.87 -15.72
CA LEU A 246 4.61 -29.37 -15.02
C LEU A 246 3.91 -30.29 -16.01
N PRO A 247 3.25 -31.36 -15.53
CA PRO A 247 2.19 -31.93 -16.32
C PRO A 247 1.23 -30.79 -16.65
N GLU A 248 1.19 -30.37 -17.91
CA GLU A 248 0.21 -29.40 -18.43
C GLU A 248 -1.24 -29.88 -18.13
N ALA A 249 -1.38 -31.15 -17.73
CA ALA A 249 -2.57 -31.83 -17.24
C ALA A 249 -3.03 -31.47 -15.80
N LEU A 250 -2.30 -30.66 -15.02
CA LEU A 250 -2.77 -30.29 -13.68
C LEU A 250 -3.89 -29.24 -13.76
N THR A 251 -5.09 -29.64 -13.35
CA THR A 251 -6.29 -28.78 -13.24
C THR A 251 -6.18 -27.72 -12.13
N ALA A 252 -5.25 -27.87 -11.19
CA ALA A 252 -4.99 -26.93 -10.10
C ALA A 252 -3.58 -26.33 -10.17
N THR A 253 -3.43 -25.07 -9.75
CA THR A 253 -2.13 -24.39 -9.72
C THR A 253 -1.17 -25.07 -8.74
N GLY A 254 -0.08 -25.64 -9.24
CA GLY A 254 0.94 -26.35 -8.46
C GLY A 254 1.92 -25.43 -7.72
N TRP A 255 1.43 -24.60 -6.80
CA TRP A 255 2.20 -23.57 -6.07
C TRP A 255 3.56 -24.05 -5.49
N PRO A 256 3.66 -25.17 -4.73
CA PRO A 256 4.93 -25.64 -4.21
C PRO A 256 5.95 -25.97 -5.29
N TRP A 257 5.48 -26.45 -6.44
CA TRP A 257 6.32 -26.79 -7.56
C TRP A 257 6.76 -25.54 -8.33
N GLY A 258 5.82 -24.63 -8.62
CA GLY A 258 6.09 -23.35 -9.29
C GLY A 258 7.14 -22.54 -8.54
N TRP A 259 7.04 -22.53 -7.20
CA TRP A 259 8.02 -21.90 -6.33
C TRP A 259 9.42 -22.55 -6.42
N ARG A 260 9.51 -23.88 -6.34
CA ARG A 260 10.80 -24.59 -6.39
C ARG A 260 11.50 -24.37 -7.73
N ALA A 261 10.75 -24.47 -8.82
CA ALA A 261 11.24 -24.24 -10.17
C ALA A 261 11.70 -22.79 -10.36
N GLY A 262 10.86 -21.81 -9.98
CA GLY A 262 11.18 -20.40 -10.11
C GLY A 262 12.43 -19.98 -9.31
N ARG A 263 12.59 -20.46 -8.07
CA ARG A 263 13.75 -20.13 -7.25
C ARG A 263 15.06 -20.71 -7.77
N ARG A 264 15.06 -21.97 -8.23
CA ARG A 264 16.26 -22.59 -8.82
C ARG A 264 16.73 -21.77 -10.01
N GLN A 265 15.80 -21.43 -10.90
CA GLN A 265 16.12 -20.66 -12.08
C GLN A 265 16.60 -19.24 -11.77
N LEU A 266 15.96 -18.53 -10.84
CA LEU A 266 16.43 -17.20 -10.40
C LEU A 266 17.84 -17.28 -9.80
N ARG A 267 18.15 -18.35 -9.05
CA ARG A 267 19.49 -18.59 -8.51
C ARG A 267 20.51 -18.88 -9.61
N ALA A 268 20.18 -19.73 -10.57
CA ALA A 268 21.05 -20.02 -11.71
C ALA A 268 21.34 -18.77 -12.55
N HIS A 269 20.35 -17.91 -12.77
CA HIS A 269 20.55 -16.63 -13.45
C HIS A 269 21.45 -15.70 -12.66
N TYR A 270 21.25 -15.59 -11.35
CA TYR A 270 22.11 -14.78 -10.49
C TYR A 270 23.57 -15.26 -10.50
N GLU A 271 23.80 -16.57 -10.31
CA GLU A 271 25.14 -17.16 -10.33
C GLU A 271 25.82 -16.97 -11.70
N TYR A 272 25.08 -17.14 -12.80
CA TYR A 272 25.60 -16.88 -14.15
C TYR A 272 26.01 -15.41 -14.35
N THR A 273 25.22 -14.44 -13.89
CA THR A 273 25.54 -13.01 -14.02
C THR A 273 26.72 -12.56 -13.17
N GLN A 274 27.03 -13.27 -12.09
CA GLN A 274 28.19 -12.97 -11.24
C GLN A 274 29.49 -13.53 -11.84
N HIS A 275 29.41 -14.44 -12.80
CA HIS A 275 30.55 -15.15 -13.41
C HIS A 275 30.69 -14.92 -14.92
N ALA A 276 29.87 -14.05 -15.52
CA ALA A 276 29.90 -13.67 -16.93
C ALA A 276 30.48 -12.25 -17.09
#